data_AF-A0A1H7TVA6-F1
#
_entry.id   AF-A0A1H7TVA6-F1
#
_cell.length_a   1.000
_cell.length_b   1.000
_cell.length_c   1.000
_cell.angle_alpha   90.00
_cell.angle_beta   90.00
_cell.angle_gamma   90.00
#
_symmetry.space_group_name_H-M   'P 1'
#
loop_
_entity.id
_entity.type
_entity.pdbx_description
1 polymer ?
#
loop_
_entity_poly.entity_id
_entity_poly.type
_entity_poly.pdbx_seq_one_letter_code
_entity_poly.pdbx_strand_id
1 'polypeptide(L)' 'MDKEAIKGLLILLAVGVALAMLAVVGTEDGWHKLGCVLRAVAHGVALSNIRSVCL' A
#
# COMPACT_ATOMS: atom_id res chain seq x y z
N MET A 1 0.47 3.67 26.00
CA MET A 1 0.76 2.68 24.95
C MET A 1 2.18 2.20 25.18
N ASP A 2 2.35 0.92 25.47
CA ASP A 2 3.66 0.35 25.85
C ASP A 2 4.71 0.55 24.76
N LYS A 3 5.92 0.92 25.16
CA LYS A 3 7.05 1.16 24.25
C LYS A 3 7.39 -0.10 23.44
N GLU A 4 7.21 -1.27 24.04
CA GLU A 4 7.39 -2.56 23.39
C GLU A 4 6.28 -2.85 22.37
N ALA A 5 5.03 -2.47 22.65
CA ALA A 5 3.93 -2.58 21.70
C ALA A 5 4.12 -1.65 20.49
N ILE A 6 4.64 -0.43 20.71
CA ILE A 6 4.96 0.51 19.63
C ILE A 6 6.07 -0.03 18.73
N LYS A 7 7.13 -0.60 19.33
CA LYS A 7 8.20 -1.26 18.57
C LYS A 7 7.67 -2.45 17.76
N GLY A 8 6.86 -3.31 18.37
CA GLY A 8 6.24 -4.44 17.68
C GLY A 8 5.37 -3.99 16.50
N LEU A 9 4.56 -2.95 16.69
CA LEU A 9 3.74 -2.35 15.63
C LEU A 9 4.60 -1.79 14.50
N LEU A 10 5.68 -1.07 14.82
CA LEU A 10 6.59 -0.50 13.82
C LEU A 10 7.27 -1.58 12.99
N ILE A 11 7.70 -2.68 13.61
CA ILE A 11 8.31 -3.81 12.90
C ILE A 11 7.29 -4.47 11.98
N LEU A 12 6.09 -4.75 12.46
CA LEU A 12 5.00 -5.30 11.64
C LEU A 12 4.66 -4.40 10.45
N LEU A 13 4.58 -3.09 10.68
CA LEU A 13 4.32 -2.12 9.63
C LEU A 13 5.45 -2.09 8.60
N ALA A 14 6.72 -2.09 9.05
CA ALA A 14 7.89 -2.10 8.17
C ALA A 14 7.94 -3.37 7.30
N VAL A 15 7.69 -4.54 7.89
CA VAL A 15 7.62 -5.82 7.16
C VAL A 15 6.47 -5.82 6.16
N GLY A 16 5.30 -5.32 6.55
CA GLY A 16 4.14 -5.20 5.66
C GLY A 16 4.41 -4.29 4.46
N VAL A 17 5.04 -3.13 4.68
CA VAL A 17 5.42 -2.21 3.61
C VAL A 17 6.47 -2.83 2.68
N ALA A 18 7.48 -3.52 3.24
CA ALA A 18 8.51 -4.19 2.44
C ALA A 18 7.91 -5.26 1.51
N LEU A 19 6.99 -6.09 2.02
CA LEU A 19 6.29 -7.09 1.21
C LEU A 19 5.42 -6.46 0.14
N ALA A 20 4.70 -5.38 0.48
CA ALA A 20 3.89 -4.64 -0.49
C ALA A 20 4.74 -4.06 -1.62
N MET A 21 5.91 -3.47 -1.31
CA MET A 21 6.83 -2.97 -2.32
C MET A 21 7.41 -4.08 -3.20
N LEU A 22 7.80 -5.22 -2.62
CA LEU A 22 8.28 -6.38 -3.38
C LEU A 22 7.22 -6.90 -4.37
N ALA A 23 5.96 -7.00 -3.91
CA ALA A 23 4.85 -7.41 -4.76
C ALA A 23 4.62 -6.44 -5.94
N VAL A 24 4.85 -5.15 -5.71
CA VAL A 24 4.67 -4.10 -6.72
C VAL A 24 5.82 -4.09 -7.73
N VAL A 25 7.06 -4.16 -7.25
CA VAL A 25 8.26 -4.22 -8.10
C VAL A 25 8.26 -5.47 -8.99
N GLY A 26 7.72 -6.58 -8.51
CA GLY A 26 7.61 -7.83 -9.28
C GLY A 26 6.57 -7.82 -10.40
N THR A 27 5.83 -6.72 -10.62
CA THR A 27 4.81 -6.63 -11.67
C THR A 27 5.21 -5.62 -12.75
N GLU A 28 4.99 -5.95 -14.03
CA GLU A 28 5.49 -5.15 -15.17
C GLU A 28 4.91 -3.72 -15.28
N ASP A 29 3.89 -3.37 -14.47
CA ASP A 29 3.31 -2.02 -14.38
C ASP A 29 3.01 -1.58 -12.94
N GLY A 30 3.65 -2.22 -11.94
CA GLY A 30 3.28 -2.08 -10.54
C GLY A 30 3.36 -0.66 -10.01
N TRP A 31 4.41 0.07 -10.36
CA TRP A 31 4.61 1.46 -9.94
C TRP A 31 3.52 2.39 -10.46
N HIS A 32 3.05 2.18 -11.69
CA HIS A 32 1.99 2.98 -12.29
C HIS A 32 0.64 2.70 -11.62
N LYS A 33 0.32 1.41 -11.40
CA LYS A 33 -0.89 0.99 -10.68
C LYS A 33 -0.90 1.48 -9.24
N LEU A 34 0.20 1.35 -8.52
CA LEU A 34 0.29 1.79 -7.13
C LEU A 34 0.17 3.31 -7.00
N GLY A 35 0.76 4.07 -7.93
CA GLY A 35 0.59 5.53 -8.01
C GLY A 35 -0.86 5.94 -8.29
N CYS A 36 -1.54 5.25 -9.20
CA CYS A 36 -2.96 5.49 -9.47
C CYS A 36 -3.84 5.15 -8.26
N VAL A 37 -3.61 3.98 -7.62
CA VAL A 37 -4.32 3.56 -6.41
C VAL A 37 -4.14 4.58 -5.29
N LEU A 38 -2.91 5.01 -5.00
CA LEU A 38 -2.63 6.03 -3.99
C LEU A 38 -3.34 7.36 -4.29
N ARG A 39 -3.31 7.81 -5.55
CA ARG A 39 -4.01 9.02 -5.98
C ARG A 39 -5.52 8.86 -5.81
N ALA A 40 -6.09 7.73 -6.24
CA ALA A 40 -7.51 7.44 -6.11
C ALA A 40 -7.96 7.41 -4.64
N VAL A 41 -7.18 6.78 -3.75
CA VAL A 41 -7.42 6.79 -2.31
C VAL A 41 -7.34 8.21 -1.74
N ALA A 42 -6.33 8.99 -2.11
CA ALA A 42 -6.17 10.37 -1.66
C ALA A 42 -7.33 11.29 -2.11
N HIS A 43 -7.92 11.02 -3.27
CA HIS A 43 -9.09 11.72 -3.79
C HIS A 43 -10.43 11.15 -3.27
N GLY A 44 -10.42 10.19 -2.36
CA GLY A 44 -11.62 9.63 -1.73
C GLY A 44 -12.41 8.68 -2.63
N VAL A 45 -11.79 8.11 -3.66
CA VAL A 45 -12.40 7.06 -4.48
C VAL A 45 -12.57 5.82 -3.63
N ALA A 46 -13.78 5.27 -3.60
CA ALA A 46 -14.07 4.03 -2.88
C ALA A 46 -13.12 2.91 -3.35
N LEU A 47 -12.53 2.16 -2.43
CA LEU A 47 -11.62 1.04 -2.73
C LEU A 47 -12.23 0.03 -3.72
N SER A 48 -13.56 -0.14 -3.67
CA SER A 48 -14.32 -0.98 -4.60
C SER A 48 -14.27 -0.52 -6.06
N ASN A 49 -14.01 0.77 -6.30
CA ASN A 49 -13.95 1.39 -7.62
C ASN A 49 -12.53 1.64 -8.12
N ILE A 50 -11.50 1.43 -7.31
CA ILE A 50 -10.11 1.69 -7.76
C ILE A 50 -9.74 0.75 -8.92
N ARG A 51 -10.29 -0.46 -8.94
CA ARG A 51 -10.08 -1.42 -10.02
C ARG A 51 -10.65 -0.94 -11.37
N SER A 52 -11.72 -0.15 -11.39
CA SER A 52 -12.30 0.38 -12.64
C SER A 52 -11.58 1.63 -13.14
N VAL A 53 -10.77 2.26 -12.29
CA VAL A 53 -10.06 3.52 -12.58
C VAL A 53 -8.56 3.28 -12.89
N CYS A 54 -7.95 2.29 -12.24
CA CYS A 54 -6.49 2.09 -12.25
C CYS A 54 -6.04 0.77 -12.89
N LEU A 55 -6.96 0.00 -13.47
CA LEU A 55 -6.72 -1.32 -14.06
C LEU A 55 -7.34 -1.38 -15.45
#